data_AF-A0A4W5LP03-F1
#
_entry.id   AF-A0A4W5LP03-F1
#
_cell.length_a   1.000
_cell.length_b   1.000
_cell.length_c   1.000
_cell.angle_alpha   90.00
_cell.angle_beta   90.00
_cell.angle_gamma   90.00
#
_symmetry.space_group_name_H-M   'P 1'
#
loop_
_entity.id
_entity.type
_entity.pdbx_description
1 polymer ?
#
loop_
_entity_poly.entity_id
_entity_poly.type
_entity_poly.pdbx_seq_one_letter_code
_entity_poly.pdbx_strand_id
1 'polypeptide(L)'
;MYTTDPVLAQDGSSYCSRDQKPGVFFASEPVRTSGTIGFCLTNMAASWVLRRWCSTSVAEAGAVPVNGTRWERLKNSKLGVWFSGMSRDYKEACREIVVGAWERPIKASIYLGLLGGAGTCIYTNPDDASFETTVLDTANQLGLLTPWIRSGTSDGHVQNLAKLRNEGRLRHLSLGMVSLTYFADYNPDASLYEAQCSNLSVPWRELHTRVLDIGFAGRWWILDHKMKDYDVNNEEFKHLPPAMAATVPPGVQGVENNERLHKESWMPLKTEENEEKEKASAAVEEEGAIVKQIKMGSLDLVETIKIKTGIVAQPQELPDPEPQELTLTEMKTQE
;
A
#
# COMPACT_ATOMS: atom_id res chain seq x y z
N MET A 1 -42.61 28.30 55.86
CA MET A 1 -43.98 28.36 55.30
C MET A 1 -43.91 27.79 53.91
N TYR A 2 -44.83 26.88 53.62
CA TYR A 2 -44.90 25.88 52.55
C TYR A 2 -44.30 26.27 51.19
N THR A 3 -43.32 25.51 50.67
CA THR A 3 -43.46 24.30 49.80
C THR A 3 -44.14 24.61 48.46
N THR A 4 -43.39 24.54 47.35
CA THR A 4 -43.55 23.56 46.24
C THR A 4 -42.52 23.85 45.15
N ASP A 5 -41.47 23.03 45.10
CA ASP A 5 -41.09 22.31 43.87
C ASP A 5 -41.51 20.85 44.13
N PRO A 6 -41.92 20.03 43.13
CA PRO A 6 -40.90 19.24 42.41
C PRO A 6 -41.24 18.73 40.97
N VAL A 7 -40.18 18.51 40.19
CA VAL A 7 -39.79 17.25 39.48
C VAL A 7 -40.80 16.48 38.60
N LEU A 8 -40.40 16.20 37.34
CA LEU A 8 -40.26 14.87 36.66
C LEU A 8 -40.06 15.11 35.15
N ALA A 9 -38.95 14.79 34.48
CA ALA A 9 -38.32 13.48 34.22
C ALA A 9 -39.19 12.50 33.41
N GLN A 10 -38.79 12.22 32.16
CA GLN A 10 -38.78 10.93 31.42
C GLN A 10 -38.55 11.21 29.92
N ASP A 11 -37.41 10.88 29.34
CA ASP A 11 -36.99 9.55 28.86
C ASP A 11 -37.96 8.90 27.86
N GLY A 12 -37.47 8.73 26.63
CA GLY A 12 -38.17 8.12 25.51
C GLY A 12 -37.19 7.56 24.49
N SER A 13 -36.34 6.64 24.95
CA SER A 13 -35.64 5.67 24.11
C SER A 13 -36.67 4.87 23.31
N SER A 14 -36.56 4.86 21.99
CA SER A 14 -37.26 3.90 21.14
C SER A 14 -36.24 3.13 20.32
N TYR A 15 -35.81 2.02 20.91
CA TYR A 15 -35.36 0.83 20.19
C TYR A 15 -36.30 0.54 19.01
N CYS A 16 -35.73 0.35 17.83
CA CYS A 16 -36.39 -0.42 16.78
C CYS A 16 -35.43 -1.52 16.32
N SER A 17 -35.41 -2.60 17.11
CA SER A 17 -35.01 -3.92 16.62
C SER A 17 -35.90 -4.29 15.44
N ARG A 18 -35.29 -4.63 14.31
CA ARG A 18 -35.88 -5.57 13.37
C ARG A 18 -34.86 -6.62 13.00
N ASP A 19 -35.10 -7.79 13.57
CA ASP A 19 -34.71 -9.08 13.02
C ASP A 19 -35.05 -9.17 11.53
N GLN A 20 -34.06 -9.52 10.71
CA GLN A 20 -34.31 -10.26 9.48
C GLN A 20 -33.19 -11.29 9.29
N LYS A 21 -33.55 -12.55 9.48
CA LYS A 21 -32.71 -13.73 9.28
C LYS A 21 -32.16 -13.83 7.84
N PRO A 22 -31.02 -14.52 7.65
CA PRO A 22 -30.44 -14.80 6.35
C PRO A 22 -31.19 -15.94 5.66
N GLY A 23 -31.42 -15.80 4.36
CA GLY A 23 -32.12 -16.82 3.59
C GLY A 23 -31.84 -16.72 2.10
N VAL A 24 -31.19 -17.76 1.61
CA VAL A 24 -31.31 -18.35 0.27
C VAL A 24 -30.44 -17.74 -0.84
N PHE A 25 -29.26 -18.37 -0.97
CA PHE A 25 -28.55 -18.61 -2.23
C PHE A 25 -29.53 -19.04 -3.33
N PHE A 26 -29.66 -18.23 -4.38
CA PHE A 26 -30.17 -18.68 -5.67
C PHE A 26 -29.03 -18.62 -6.68
N ALA A 27 -28.61 -19.80 -7.13
CA ALA A 27 -27.90 -19.96 -8.38
C ALA A 27 -28.92 -19.81 -9.53
N SER A 28 -28.62 -18.95 -10.50
CA SER A 28 -29.30 -18.94 -11.80
C SER A 28 -28.39 -18.32 -12.87
N GLU A 29 -27.85 -19.22 -13.69
CA GLU A 29 -27.54 -19.19 -15.13
C GLU A 29 -27.24 -17.87 -15.89
N PRO A 30 -26.35 -17.95 -16.92
CA PRO A 30 -25.93 -16.81 -17.71
C PRO A 30 -26.95 -16.46 -18.81
N VAL A 31 -27.58 -15.28 -18.69
CA VAL A 31 -28.39 -14.72 -19.78
C VAL A 31 -27.47 -14.01 -20.78
N ARG A 32 -27.31 -14.65 -21.95
CA ARG A 32 -26.75 -14.09 -23.18
C ARG A 32 -27.74 -13.07 -23.75
N THR A 33 -27.42 -11.78 -23.68
CA THR A 33 -28.17 -10.72 -24.36
C THR A 33 -27.43 -10.23 -25.62
N SER A 34 -27.92 -10.68 -26.78
CA SER A 34 -27.78 -9.94 -28.04
C SER A 34 -28.60 -8.66 -27.94
N GLY A 35 -27.94 -7.53 -27.76
CA GLY A 35 -28.54 -6.19 -27.83
C GLY A 35 -28.33 -5.58 -29.21
N THR A 36 -29.24 -5.86 -30.12
CA THR A 36 -29.34 -5.22 -31.44
C THR A 36 -29.79 -3.77 -31.24
N ILE A 37 -28.87 -2.81 -31.39
CA ILE A 37 -29.22 -1.38 -31.41
C ILE A 37 -29.91 -1.09 -32.75
N GLY A 38 -31.22 -0.87 -32.69
CA GLY A 38 -32.03 -0.40 -33.81
C GLY A 38 -31.74 1.06 -34.12
N PHE A 39 -30.95 1.30 -35.16
CA PHE A 39 -30.89 2.59 -35.86
C PHE A 39 -31.93 2.57 -36.99
N CYS A 40 -33.08 3.21 -36.78
CA CYS A 40 -34.06 3.44 -37.85
C CYS A 40 -33.70 4.70 -38.63
N LEU A 41 -33.12 4.46 -39.82
CA LEU A 41 -33.45 5.09 -41.11
C LEU A 41 -33.59 6.62 -41.17
N THR A 42 -32.54 7.24 -41.71
CA THR A 42 -32.71 8.16 -42.85
C THR A 42 -31.82 7.68 -43.99
N ASN A 43 -32.42 6.92 -44.91
CA ASN A 43 -31.90 6.72 -46.26
C ASN A 43 -32.20 7.98 -47.05
N MET A 44 -31.19 8.71 -47.53
CA MET A 44 -31.27 9.43 -48.81
C MET A 44 -29.88 9.86 -49.30
N ALA A 45 -29.48 9.22 -50.40
CA ALA A 45 -28.70 9.81 -51.50
C ALA A 45 -27.45 10.65 -51.14
N ALA A 46 -26.31 9.98 -50.99
CA ALA A 46 -24.99 10.57 -51.25
C ALA A 46 -24.10 9.58 -52.01
N SER A 47 -24.64 9.00 -53.09
CA SER A 47 -23.84 8.53 -54.22
C SER A 47 -23.85 9.67 -55.24
N TRP A 48 -22.78 9.84 -56.02
CA TRP A 48 -22.59 10.88 -57.08
C TRP A 48 -21.75 12.13 -56.78
N VAL A 49 -20.69 12.05 -55.96
CA VAL A 49 -19.60 13.09 -56.03
C VAL A 49 -18.18 12.51 -56.21
N LEU A 50 -17.98 11.19 -56.29
CA LEU A 50 -16.66 10.59 -56.59
C LEU A 50 -16.50 10.11 -58.04
N ARG A 51 -17.07 10.83 -59.02
CA ARG A 51 -16.87 10.56 -60.46
C ARG A 51 -16.47 11.80 -61.27
N ARG A 52 -15.72 12.72 -60.66
CA ARG A 52 -15.20 13.90 -61.39
C ARG A 52 -13.81 14.35 -60.92
N TRP A 53 -12.85 13.42 -60.84
CA TRP A 53 -11.45 13.81 -60.71
C TRP A 53 -10.43 12.97 -61.50
N CYS A 54 -10.87 12.22 -62.50
CA CYS A 54 -9.97 11.54 -63.44
C CYS A 54 -10.48 11.69 -64.87
N SER A 55 -10.25 12.86 -65.48
CA SER A 55 -10.33 13.05 -66.93
C SER A 55 -9.44 14.22 -67.33
N THR A 56 -8.62 14.04 -68.37
CA THR A 56 -7.56 14.92 -68.93
C THR A 56 -6.22 14.79 -68.19
N SER A 57 -5.11 14.35 -68.79
CA SER A 57 -4.64 14.54 -70.17
C SER A 57 -4.24 13.24 -70.87
N VAL A 58 -4.85 12.97 -72.02
CA VAL A 58 -4.14 12.33 -73.14
C VAL A 58 -3.18 13.40 -73.65
N ALA A 59 -1.92 13.28 -73.27
CA ALA A 59 -0.81 13.91 -73.95
C ALA A 59 0.05 12.76 -74.49
N GLU A 60 -0.01 12.63 -75.80
CA GLU A 60 0.89 11.83 -76.62
C GLU A 60 2.33 12.24 -76.32
N ALA A 61 3.10 11.37 -75.68
CA ALA A 61 4.55 11.39 -75.70
C ALA A 61 5.01 9.96 -75.45
N GLY A 62 5.67 9.37 -76.44
CA GLY A 62 6.15 8.00 -76.39
C GLY A 62 7.02 7.78 -75.15
N ALA A 63 6.56 6.91 -74.26
CA ALA A 63 7.38 6.39 -73.17
C ALA A 63 7.33 4.86 -73.26
N VAL A 64 8.50 4.31 -73.55
CA VAL A 64 8.86 2.88 -73.55
C VAL A 64 8.19 2.16 -72.37
N PRO A 65 7.67 0.92 -72.55
CA PRO A 65 7.17 0.14 -71.43
C PRO A 65 8.34 -0.16 -70.48
N VAL A 66 8.46 0.63 -69.42
CA VAL A 66 9.35 0.26 -68.32
C VAL A 66 8.72 -0.95 -67.66
N ASN A 67 9.45 -2.07 -67.68
CA ASN A 67 9.15 -3.31 -66.95
C ASN A 67 9.24 -3.07 -65.44
N GLY A 68 8.42 -2.16 -64.93
CA GLY A 68 8.28 -1.88 -63.51
C GLY A 68 7.25 -2.82 -62.92
N THR A 69 7.64 -3.48 -61.84
CA THR A 69 6.75 -4.28 -61.00
C THR A 69 5.54 -3.43 -60.57
N ARG A 70 4.38 -4.04 -60.32
CA ARG A 70 3.15 -3.31 -59.89
C ARG A 70 3.40 -2.44 -58.64
N TRP A 71 4.40 -2.83 -57.85
CA TRP A 71 4.94 -2.11 -56.70
C TRP A 71 5.63 -0.79 -57.03
N GLU A 72 6.44 -0.73 -58.10
CA GLU A 72 7.07 0.52 -58.54
C GLU A 72 6.04 1.52 -59.08
N ARG A 73 4.97 1.02 -59.72
CA ARG A 73 3.83 1.86 -60.11
C ARG A 73 3.06 2.40 -58.90
N LEU A 74 2.91 1.63 -57.83
CA LEU A 74 2.28 2.09 -56.59
C LEU A 74 3.16 3.08 -55.83
N LYS A 75 4.47 2.84 -55.76
CA LYS A 75 5.46 3.74 -55.14
C LYS A 75 5.57 5.09 -55.86
N ASN A 76 5.49 5.08 -57.19
CA ASN A 76 5.50 6.29 -58.01
C ASN A 76 4.09 6.91 -58.20
N SER A 77 3.05 6.32 -57.61
CA SER A 77 1.72 6.92 -57.59
C SER A 77 1.69 8.16 -56.70
N LYS A 78 0.71 9.04 -56.88
CA LYS A 78 0.53 10.23 -56.02
C LYS A 78 0.48 9.88 -54.53
N LEU A 79 -0.09 8.73 -54.18
CA LEU A 79 -0.15 8.24 -52.80
C LEU A 79 1.22 7.77 -52.31
N GLY A 80 1.98 7.08 -53.17
CA GLY A 80 3.33 6.60 -52.85
C GLY A 80 4.33 7.75 -52.67
N VAL A 81 4.26 8.79 -53.52
CA VAL A 81 5.06 10.01 -53.36
C VAL A 81 4.66 10.74 -52.08
N TRP A 82 3.37 10.84 -51.77
CA TRP A 82 2.88 11.44 -50.52
C TRP A 82 3.36 10.69 -49.27
N PHE A 83 3.21 9.36 -49.23
CA PHE A 83 3.74 8.53 -48.13
C PHE A 83 5.27 8.62 -48.03
N SER A 84 5.97 8.70 -49.16
CA SER A 84 7.43 8.87 -49.16
C SER A 84 7.87 10.22 -48.61
N GLY A 85 7.14 11.30 -48.94
CA GLY A 85 7.34 12.63 -48.38
C GLY A 85 7.09 12.63 -46.87
N MET A 86 5.93 12.13 -46.44
CA MET A 86 5.57 11.97 -45.02
C MET A 86 6.65 11.20 -44.24
N SER A 87 7.11 10.06 -44.78
CA SER A 87 8.15 9.26 -44.13
C SER A 87 9.49 9.99 -44.02
N ARG A 88 9.80 10.84 -45.00
CA ARG A 88 11.01 11.65 -45.01
C ARG A 88 10.92 12.76 -43.96
N ASP A 89 9.79 13.43 -43.86
CA ASP A 89 9.55 14.48 -42.87
C ASP A 89 9.66 13.92 -41.44
N TYR A 90 9.07 12.74 -41.16
CA TYR A 90 9.23 12.06 -39.87
C TYR A 90 10.67 11.60 -39.62
N LYS A 91 11.38 11.11 -40.65
CA LYS A 91 12.79 10.72 -40.51
C LYS A 91 13.68 11.92 -40.20
N GLU A 92 13.44 13.05 -40.86
CA GLU A 92 14.16 14.30 -40.61
C GLU A 92 13.85 14.81 -39.19
N ALA A 93 12.59 14.78 -38.74
CA ALA A 93 12.21 15.11 -37.37
C ALA A 93 12.89 14.19 -36.32
N CYS A 94 12.94 12.87 -36.55
CA CYS A 94 13.64 11.94 -35.66
C CYS A 94 15.15 12.23 -35.63
N ARG A 95 15.76 12.56 -36.77
CA ARG A 95 17.18 12.94 -36.83
C ARG A 95 17.43 14.22 -36.02
N GLU A 96 16.56 15.21 -36.14
CA GLU A 96 16.63 16.46 -35.36
C GLU A 96 16.46 16.22 -33.86
N ILE A 97 15.56 15.32 -33.44
CA ILE A 97 15.41 14.93 -32.03
C ILE A 97 16.72 14.35 -31.50
N VAL A 98 17.36 13.44 -32.25
CA VAL A 98 18.63 12.83 -31.84
C VAL A 98 19.73 13.87 -31.75
N VAL A 99 19.92 14.70 -32.79
CA VAL A 99 20.93 15.76 -32.79
C VAL A 99 20.68 16.75 -31.65
N GLY A 100 19.43 17.17 -31.45
CA GLY A 100 19.03 18.05 -30.35
C GLY A 100 19.27 17.44 -28.96
N ALA A 101 19.17 16.11 -28.82
CA ALA A 101 19.48 15.43 -27.57
C ALA A 101 20.99 15.47 -27.25
N TRP A 102 21.85 15.36 -28.27
CA TRP A 102 23.30 15.50 -28.12
C TRP A 102 23.73 16.95 -27.84
N GLU A 103 23.10 17.93 -28.49
CA GLU A 103 23.40 19.35 -28.27
C GLU A 103 22.98 19.85 -26.88
N ARG A 104 21.89 19.31 -26.32
CA ARG A 104 21.30 19.80 -25.07
C ARG A 104 20.83 18.64 -24.17
N PRO A 105 21.76 17.87 -23.58
CA PRO A 105 21.43 16.64 -22.84
C PRO A 105 20.52 16.89 -21.63
N ILE A 106 20.66 18.04 -20.95
CA ILE A 106 19.84 18.40 -19.79
C ILE A 106 18.38 18.65 -20.20
N LYS A 107 18.14 19.35 -21.31
CA LYS A 107 16.76 19.59 -21.78
C LYS A 107 16.14 18.29 -22.27
N ALA A 108 16.91 17.50 -23.00
CA ALA A 108 16.47 16.19 -23.49
C ALA A 108 16.12 15.23 -22.36
N SER A 109 16.92 15.19 -21.28
CA SER A 109 16.61 14.35 -20.12
C SER A 109 15.33 14.79 -19.39
N ILE A 110 15.05 16.10 -19.29
CA ILE A 110 13.78 16.60 -18.73
C ILE A 110 12.59 16.16 -19.60
N TYR A 111 12.67 16.32 -20.93
CA TYR A 111 11.59 15.90 -21.82
C TYR A 111 11.37 14.38 -21.81
N LEU A 112 12.46 13.61 -21.81
CA LEU A 112 12.39 12.15 -21.73
C LEU A 112 11.84 11.69 -20.38
N GLY A 113 12.24 12.35 -19.29
CA GLY A 113 11.69 12.11 -17.96
C GLY A 113 10.20 12.45 -17.87
N LEU A 114 9.75 13.54 -18.49
CA LEU A 114 8.33 13.91 -18.54
C LEU A 114 7.53 12.91 -19.37
N LEU A 115 8.00 12.56 -20.58
CA LEU A 115 7.33 11.59 -21.44
C LEU A 115 7.29 10.20 -20.79
N GLY A 116 8.41 9.76 -20.20
CA GLY A 116 8.52 8.50 -19.48
C GLY A 116 7.61 8.48 -18.25
N GLY A 117 7.63 9.54 -17.45
CA GLY A 117 6.77 9.70 -16.28
C GLY A 117 5.28 9.73 -16.65
N ALA A 118 4.90 10.42 -17.73
CA ALA A 118 3.53 10.40 -18.23
C ALA A 118 3.14 8.99 -18.70
N GLY A 119 4.01 8.30 -19.44
CA GLY A 119 3.79 6.93 -19.89
C GLY A 119 3.63 5.94 -18.73
N THR A 120 4.46 6.04 -17.68
CA THR A 120 4.32 5.21 -16.49
C THR A 120 3.05 5.54 -15.72
N CYS A 121 2.63 6.80 -15.64
CA CYS A 121 1.37 7.20 -15.00
C CYS A 121 0.15 6.66 -15.75
N ILE A 122 0.16 6.65 -17.08
CA ILE A 122 -0.90 6.04 -17.89
C ILE A 122 -0.94 4.53 -17.67
N TYR A 123 0.22 3.88 -17.64
CA TYR A 123 0.29 2.43 -17.44
C TYR A 123 -0.12 1.99 -16.02
N THR A 124 0.19 2.80 -15.02
CA THR A 124 -0.16 2.56 -13.61
C THR A 124 -1.49 3.23 -13.22
N ASN A 125 -2.28 3.70 -14.19
CA ASN A 125 -3.55 4.36 -13.90
C ASN A 125 -4.51 3.35 -13.22
N PRO A 126 -5.05 3.67 -12.02
CA PRO A 126 -5.93 2.75 -11.31
C PRO A 126 -7.30 2.69 -11.99
N ASP A 127 -7.86 1.49 -12.12
CA ASP A 127 -9.16 1.22 -12.73
C ASP A 127 -10.27 1.14 -11.67
N ASP A 128 -11.53 1.01 -12.11
CA ASP A 128 -12.69 0.86 -11.23
C ASP A 128 -12.57 -0.37 -10.31
N ALA A 129 -12.08 -1.49 -10.85
CA ALA A 129 -11.88 -2.71 -10.07
C ALA A 129 -10.85 -2.51 -8.95
N SER A 130 -9.76 -1.78 -9.19
CA SER A 130 -8.77 -1.45 -8.15
C SER A 130 -9.36 -0.58 -7.03
N PHE A 131 -10.30 0.31 -7.35
CA PHE A 131 -11.01 1.09 -6.34
C PHE A 131 -11.87 0.18 -5.46
N GLU A 132 -12.65 -0.68 -6.09
CA GLU A 132 -13.51 -1.64 -5.42
C GLU A 132 -12.72 -2.56 -4.48
N THR A 133 -11.56 -3.07 -4.91
CA THR A 133 -10.70 -3.89 -4.06
C THR A 133 -10.12 -3.09 -2.90
N THR A 134 -9.66 -1.87 -3.14
CA THR A 134 -9.07 -1.03 -2.07
C THR A 134 -10.10 -0.60 -1.03
N VAL A 135 -11.33 -0.30 -1.43
CA VAL A 135 -12.44 -0.03 -0.49
C VAL A 135 -12.76 -1.27 0.36
N LEU A 136 -12.76 -2.46 -0.23
CA LEU A 136 -13.00 -3.70 0.51
C LEU A 136 -11.84 -4.05 1.47
N ASP A 137 -10.60 -3.89 1.03
CA ASP A 137 -9.42 -4.15 1.86
C ASP A 137 -9.35 -3.19 3.05
N THR A 138 -9.62 -1.91 2.83
CA THR A 138 -9.66 -0.91 3.91
C THR A 138 -10.83 -1.14 4.86
N ALA A 139 -12.00 -1.58 4.35
CA ALA A 139 -13.11 -2.00 5.21
C ALA A 139 -12.75 -3.22 6.07
N ASN A 140 -12.02 -4.20 5.51
CA ASN A 140 -11.54 -5.35 6.26
C ASN A 140 -10.53 -4.94 7.35
N GLN A 141 -9.58 -4.06 7.03
CA GLN A 141 -8.62 -3.52 8.02
C GLN A 141 -9.34 -2.81 9.17
N LEU A 142 -10.35 -1.99 8.86
CA LEU A 142 -11.16 -1.32 9.88
C LEU A 142 -12.02 -2.30 10.68
N GLY A 143 -12.46 -3.41 10.07
CA GLY A 143 -13.22 -4.47 10.74
C GLY A 143 -12.40 -5.27 11.76
N LEU A 144 -11.06 -5.22 11.69
CA LEU A 144 -10.17 -5.82 12.69
C LEU A 144 -10.07 -4.97 13.97
N LEU A 145 -10.41 -3.68 13.89
CA LEU A 145 -10.32 -2.75 15.01
C LEU A 145 -11.64 -2.70 15.78
N THR A 146 -11.53 -2.57 17.10
CA THR A 146 -12.67 -2.28 17.95
C THR A 146 -13.19 -0.85 17.69
N PRO A 147 -14.51 -0.59 17.77
CA PRO A 147 -15.06 0.75 17.54
C PRO A 147 -14.48 1.88 18.41
N TRP A 148 -13.90 1.56 19.58
CA TRP A 148 -13.32 2.53 20.49
C TRP A 148 -12.00 3.13 19.97
N ILE A 149 -11.10 2.29 19.46
CA ILE A 149 -9.75 2.69 19.01
C ILE A 149 -9.71 3.22 17.57
N ARG A 150 -10.76 2.94 16.78
CA ARG A 150 -10.83 3.30 15.37
C ARG A 150 -11.12 4.80 15.19
N SER A 151 -10.47 5.42 14.20
CA SER A 151 -10.75 6.82 13.86
C SER A 151 -12.14 7.01 13.23
N GLY A 152 -12.92 7.96 13.75
CA GLY A 152 -14.26 8.25 13.24
C GLY A 152 -14.27 8.83 11.81
N THR A 153 -13.20 9.52 11.40
CA THR A 153 -13.06 10.10 10.06
C THR A 153 -12.90 9.03 8.98
N SER A 154 -12.06 8.04 9.24
CA SER A 154 -11.77 6.97 8.28
C SER A 154 -12.89 5.96 8.28
N ASP A 155 -13.46 5.67 9.46
CA ASP A 155 -14.69 4.90 9.61
C ASP A 155 -15.84 5.47 8.77
N GLY A 156 -16.22 6.72 9.05
CA GLY A 156 -17.34 7.37 8.38
C GLY A 156 -17.12 7.49 6.87
N HIS A 157 -15.89 7.69 6.42
CA HIS A 157 -15.59 7.74 5.00
C HIS A 157 -15.78 6.38 4.32
N VAL A 158 -15.19 5.31 4.86
CA VAL A 158 -15.30 3.96 4.26
C VAL A 158 -16.73 3.44 4.35
N GLN A 159 -17.45 3.69 5.44
CA GLN A 159 -18.89 3.36 5.53
C GLN A 159 -19.71 4.10 4.47
N ASN A 160 -19.43 5.38 4.22
CA ASN A 160 -20.12 6.14 3.18
C ASN A 160 -19.79 5.59 1.78
N LEU A 161 -18.53 5.23 1.51
CA LEU A 161 -18.15 4.59 0.24
C LEU A 161 -18.86 3.24 0.06
N ALA A 162 -18.88 2.39 1.09
CA ALA A 162 -19.59 1.11 1.07
C ALA A 162 -21.10 1.29 0.85
N LYS A 163 -21.70 2.33 1.44
CA LYS A 163 -23.11 2.69 1.22
C LYS A 163 -23.36 3.08 -0.23
N LEU A 164 -22.57 4.00 -0.79
CA LEU A 164 -22.71 4.47 -2.18
C LEU A 164 -22.50 3.33 -3.19
N ARG A 165 -21.59 2.41 -2.88
CA ARG A 165 -21.37 1.18 -3.63
C ARG A 165 -22.61 0.29 -3.62
N ASN A 166 -23.17 0.01 -2.43
CA ASN A 166 -24.38 -0.81 -2.29
C ASN A 166 -25.60 -0.19 -3.00
N GLU A 167 -25.67 1.15 -3.07
CA GLU A 167 -26.69 1.87 -3.82
C GLU A 167 -26.45 1.88 -5.35
N GLY A 168 -25.26 1.46 -5.82
CA GLY A 168 -24.86 1.53 -7.23
C GLY A 168 -24.70 2.96 -7.75
N ARG A 169 -24.37 3.89 -6.86
CA ARG A 169 -24.23 5.33 -7.15
C ARG A 169 -22.78 5.77 -7.35
N LEU A 170 -21.83 4.90 -7.06
CA LEU A 170 -20.41 5.15 -7.25
C LEU A 170 -20.05 5.04 -8.74
N ARG A 171 -19.29 6.01 -9.25
CA ARG A 171 -18.89 6.08 -10.67
C ARG A 171 -17.40 6.35 -10.79
N HIS A 172 -16.82 5.79 -11.84
CA HIS A 172 -15.42 5.96 -12.19
C HIS A 172 -15.27 6.67 -13.54
N LEU A 173 -14.30 7.59 -13.61
CA LEU A 173 -13.91 8.30 -14.81
C LEU A 173 -12.39 8.21 -14.97
N SER A 174 -11.91 7.48 -15.98
CA SER A 174 -10.49 7.45 -16.33
C SER A 174 -10.18 8.60 -17.31
N LEU A 175 -9.24 9.47 -16.91
CA LEU A 175 -8.71 10.59 -17.70
C LEU A 175 -7.32 10.25 -18.28
N GLY A 176 -6.98 8.96 -18.40
CA GLY A 176 -5.71 8.46 -18.92
C GLY A 176 -4.62 8.40 -17.86
N MET A 177 -4.10 9.54 -17.39
CA MET A 177 -3.09 9.58 -16.33
C MET A 177 -3.69 9.58 -14.93
N VAL A 178 -4.86 10.17 -14.79
CA VAL A 178 -5.58 10.34 -13.52
C VAL A 178 -6.91 9.62 -13.64
N SER A 179 -7.30 8.95 -12.56
CA SER A 179 -8.63 8.37 -12.42
C SER A 179 -9.39 9.13 -11.36
N LEU A 180 -10.69 9.29 -11.55
CA LEU A 180 -11.54 10.04 -10.64
C LEU A 180 -12.75 9.19 -10.28
N THR A 181 -13.02 9.06 -8.98
CA THR A 181 -14.26 8.47 -8.49
C THR A 181 -15.17 9.56 -7.94
N TYR A 182 -16.43 9.49 -8.31
CA TYR A 182 -17.45 10.46 -7.92
C TYR A 182 -18.76 9.74 -7.63
N PHE A 183 -19.67 10.38 -6.89
CA PHE A 183 -21.00 9.84 -6.68
C PHE A 183 -22.03 10.50 -7.59
N ALA A 184 -22.96 9.68 -8.08
CA ALA A 184 -24.16 10.10 -8.79
C ALA A 184 -25.38 10.10 -7.85
N ASP A 185 -26.46 10.79 -8.20
CA ASP A 185 -27.68 10.83 -7.37
C ASP A 185 -28.52 9.55 -7.51
N TYR A 186 -28.49 8.94 -8.69
CA TYR A 186 -29.26 7.75 -9.01
C TYR A 186 -28.37 6.64 -9.57
N ASN A 187 -28.83 5.40 -9.39
CA ASN A 187 -28.28 4.21 -10.02
C ASN A 187 -28.52 4.27 -11.54
N PRO A 188 -27.58 3.81 -12.40
CA PRO A 188 -27.78 3.78 -13.87
C PRO A 188 -29.07 3.07 -14.30
N ASP A 189 -29.47 2.05 -13.56
CA ASP A 189 -30.60 1.18 -13.90
C ASP A 189 -31.93 1.77 -13.41
N ALA A 190 -31.90 2.91 -12.71
CA ALA A 190 -33.10 3.59 -12.24
C ALA A 190 -33.85 4.23 -13.42
N SER A 191 -35.07 3.77 -13.67
CA SER A 191 -35.96 4.28 -14.71
C SER A 191 -36.87 5.44 -14.25
N LEU A 192 -36.49 6.13 -13.17
CA LEU A 192 -37.21 7.30 -12.65
C LEU A 192 -37.06 8.48 -13.62
N TYR A 193 -38.13 9.26 -13.79
CA TYR A 193 -38.11 10.46 -14.63
C TYR A 193 -36.99 11.43 -14.23
N GLU A 194 -36.79 11.63 -12.93
CA GLU A 194 -35.75 12.50 -12.37
C GLU A 194 -34.34 12.06 -12.79
N ALA A 195 -34.11 10.75 -12.93
CA ALA A 195 -32.81 10.20 -13.33
C ALA A 195 -32.57 10.30 -14.84
N GLN A 196 -33.62 10.26 -15.66
CA GLN A 196 -33.52 10.29 -17.12
C GLN A 196 -33.57 11.71 -17.72
N CYS A 197 -34.12 12.68 -16.99
CA CYS A 197 -34.27 14.04 -17.49
C CYS A 197 -32.91 14.76 -17.57
N SER A 198 -32.47 15.14 -18.78
CA SER A 198 -31.22 15.87 -19.00
C SER A 198 -31.20 17.27 -18.34
N ASN A 199 -32.36 17.92 -18.22
CA ASN A 199 -32.48 19.21 -17.54
C ASN A 199 -32.29 19.12 -16.02
N LEU A 200 -32.53 17.95 -15.42
CA LEU A 200 -32.28 17.67 -14.00
C LEU A 200 -30.89 17.07 -13.75
N SER A 201 -30.14 16.76 -14.83
CA SER A 201 -28.79 16.22 -14.70
C SER A 201 -27.84 17.24 -14.08
N VAL A 202 -26.90 16.72 -13.29
CA VAL A 202 -25.95 17.54 -12.53
C VAL A 202 -25.05 18.31 -13.49
N PRO A 203 -24.93 19.64 -13.33
CA PRO A 203 -23.99 20.43 -14.12
C PRO A 203 -22.54 20.01 -13.88
N TRP A 204 -21.72 19.99 -14.93
CA TRP A 204 -20.27 19.74 -14.83
C TRP A 204 -19.54 20.68 -13.85
N ARG A 205 -20.10 21.87 -13.59
CA ARG A 205 -19.55 22.83 -12.62
C ARG A 205 -19.59 22.31 -11.19
N GLU A 206 -20.57 21.48 -10.84
CA GLU A 206 -20.74 20.91 -9.50
C GLU A 206 -19.99 19.59 -9.32
N LEU A 207 -19.29 19.11 -10.35
CA LEU A 207 -18.56 17.83 -10.26
C LEU A 207 -17.50 17.86 -9.15
N HIS A 208 -16.87 19.01 -8.90
CA HIS A 208 -15.83 19.15 -7.87
C HIS A 208 -16.32 18.87 -6.43
N THR A 209 -17.58 19.13 -6.11
CA THR A 209 -18.15 18.84 -4.78
C THR A 209 -18.52 17.37 -4.62
N ARG A 210 -18.60 16.63 -5.74
CA ARG A 210 -19.03 15.23 -5.80
C ARG A 210 -17.87 14.24 -5.95
N VAL A 211 -16.65 14.74 -6.11
CA VAL A 211 -15.44 13.92 -6.16
C VAL A 211 -15.23 13.26 -4.80
N LEU A 212 -15.07 11.95 -4.80
CA LEU A 212 -14.78 11.15 -3.62
C LEU A 212 -13.28 10.89 -3.50
N ASP A 213 -12.66 10.42 -4.59
CA ASP A 213 -11.25 10.08 -4.64
C ASP A 213 -10.60 10.40 -6.00
N ILE A 214 -9.29 10.57 -5.96
CA ILE A 214 -8.39 10.79 -7.08
C ILE A 214 -7.36 9.66 -7.10
N GLY A 215 -7.41 8.87 -8.15
CA GLY A 215 -6.46 7.82 -8.47
C GLY A 215 -5.30 8.36 -9.29
N PHE A 216 -4.08 8.19 -8.81
CA PHE A 216 -2.87 8.59 -9.53
C PHE A 216 -1.70 7.68 -9.17
N ALA A 217 -0.93 7.25 -10.18
CA ALA A 217 0.23 6.38 -10.05
C ALA A 217 -0.04 5.07 -9.26
N GLY A 218 -1.16 4.41 -9.55
CA GLY A 218 -1.54 3.11 -8.98
C GLY A 218 -2.10 3.16 -7.56
N ARG A 219 -2.43 4.34 -7.04
CA ARG A 219 -2.97 4.52 -5.69
C ARG A 219 -4.14 5.48 -5.66
N TRP A 220 -4.99 5.32 -4.65
CA TRP A 220 -6.15 6.15 -4.37
C TRP A 220 -5.81 7.12 -3.23
N TRP A 221 -5.60 8.39 -3.57
CA TRP A 221 -4.89 9.32 -2.68
C TRP A 221 -5.72 9.77 -1.49
N ILE A 222 -7.02 9.99 -1.66
CA ILE A 222 -7.90 10.48 -0.58
C ILE A 222 -8.20 9.33 0.38
N LEU A 223 -8.48 8.13 -0.13
CA LEU A 223 -8.66 6.94 0.69
C LEU A 223 -7.37 6.60 1.47
N ASP A 224 -6.22 6.53 0.80
CA ASP A 224 -4.92 6.27 1.47
C ASP A 224 -4.62 7.32 2.54
N HIS A 225 -4.88 8.61 2.26
CA HIS A 225 -4.62 9.68 3.22
C HIS A 225 -5.49 9.55 4.47
N LYS A 226 -6.78 9.26 4.30
CA LYS A 226 -7.69 9.03 5.43
C LYS A 226 -7.35 7.73 6.16
N MET A 227 -6.85 6.71 5.47
CA MET A 227 -6.46 5.44 6.07
C MET A 227 -5.08 5.44 6.72
N LYS A 228 -4.36 6.56 6.77
CA LYS A 228 -3.00 6.59 7.33
C LYS A 228 -2.96 6.32 8.84
N ASP A 229 -3.78 7.02 9.62
CA ASP A 229 -3.84 6.93 11.09
C ASP A 229 -5.21 6.38 11.53
N TYR A 230 -5.62 5.28 10.91
CA TYR A 230 -6.97 4.72 11.05
C TYR A 230 -7.24 4.06 12.41
N ASP A 231 -6.17 3.73 13.14
CA ASP A 231 -6.11 3.13 14.47
C ASP A 231 -5.97 4.14 15.62
N VAL A 232 -6.00 5.45 15.31
CA VAL A 232 -5.92 6.53 16.31
C VAL A 232 -7.26 7.25 16.40
N ASN A 233 -7.95 7.10 17.54
CA ASN A 233 -9.17 7.84 17.81
C ASN A 233 -8.89 9.17 18.53
N ASN A 234 -8.86 10.28 17.78
CA ASN A 234 -8.64 11.62 18.34
C ASN A 234 -9.71 12.06 19.37
N GLU A 235 -10.91 11.47 19.35
CA GLU A 235 -11.97 11.78 20.32
C GLU A 235 -11.56 11.41 21.75
N GLU A 236 -10.79 10.33 21.91
CA GLU A 236 -10.30 9.88 23.22
C GLU A 236 -9.34 10.90 23.83
N PHE A 237 -8.52 11.57 23.02
CA PHE A 237 -7.44 12.42 23.49
C PHE A 237 -7.82 13.89 23.68
N LYS A 238 -9.07 14.29 23.42
CA LYS A 238 -9.53 15.69 23.53
C LYS A 238 -9.38 16.31 24.91
N HIS A 239 -9.38 15.49 25.95
CA HIS A 239 -9.27 15.94 27.34
C HIS A 239 -7.82 16.17 27.80
N LEU A 240 -6.83 15.82 26.96
CA LEU A 240 -5.42 16.01 27.29
C LEU A 240 -4.98 17.46 27.03
N PRO A 241 -3.99 17.95 27.81
CA PRO A 241 -3.39 19.25 27.53
C PRO A 241 -2.67 19.26 26.16
N PRO A 242 -2.58 20.42 25.48
CA PRO A 242 -2.01 20.50 24.13
C PRO A 242 -0.59 19.94 24.00
N ALA A 243 0.21 20.04 25.06
CA ALA A 243 1.58 19.50 25.09
C ALA A 243 1.63 17.96 25.00
N MET A 244 0.58 17.26 25.42
CA MET A 244 0.45 15.79 25.36
C MET A 244 -0.36 15.31 24.16
N ALA A 245 -1.09 16.19 23.48
CA ALA A 245 -1.90 15.86 22.31
C ALA A 245 -1.09 15.72 21.02
N ALA A 246 0.19 16.13 21.01
CA ALA A 246 1.05 16.01 19.83
C ALA A 246 1.52 14.56 19.65
N THR A 247 0.88 13.84 18.73
CA THR A 247 1.21 12.45 18.37
C THR A 247 2.16 12.41 17.17
N VAL A 248 3.43 12.76 17.39
CA VAL A 248 4.47 12.46 16.39
C VAL A 248 5.05 11.09 16.75
N PRO A 249 5.03 10.10 15.83
CA PRO A 249 5.66 8.82 16.10
C PRO A 249 7.13 9.04 16.44
N PRO A 250 7.64 8.46 17.53
CA PRO A 250 9.02 8.67 17.94
C PRO A 250 9.97 8.16 16.86
N GLY A 251 10.97 8.97 16.52
CA GLY A 251 12.04 8.55 15.63
C GLY A 251 12.89 7.44 16.26
N VAL A 252 13.71 6.76 15.46
CA VAL A 252 14.55 5.63 15.90
C VAL A 252 15.42 6.01 17.11
N GLN A 253 16.06 7.17 17.08
CA GLN A 253 16.86 7.68 18.20
C GLN A 253 16.04 7.90 19.49
N GLY A 254 14.77 8.31 19.35
CA GLY A 254 13.87 8.50 20.49
C GLY A 254 13.50 7.16 21.13
N VAL A 255 13.27 6.13 20.32
CA VAL A 255 13.02 4.76 20.78
C VAL A 255 14.25 4.20 21.49
N GLU A 256 15.43 4.30 20.88
CA GLU A 256 16.70 3.85 21.48
C GLU A 256 16.99 4.55 22.82
N ASN A 257 16.73 5.85 22.90
CA ASN A 257 16.90 6.60 24.14
C ASN A 257 15.91 6.15 25.23
N ASN A 258 14.66 5.87 24.86
CA ASN A 258 13.66 5.33 25.80
C ASN A 258 14.07 3.95 26.31
N GLU A 259 14.52 3.05 25.42
CA GLU A 259 15.03 1.73 25.82
C GLU A 259 16.25 1.82 26.74
N ARG A 260 17.18 2.74 26.46
CA ARG A 260 18.34 3.00 27.32
C ARG A 260 17.92 3.46 28.71
N LEU A 261 17.05 4.48 28.79
CA LEU A 261 16.53 4.99 30.06
C LEU A 261 15.75 3.92 30.81
N HIS A 262 14.99 3.07 30.12
CA HIS A 262 14.30 1.94 30.72
C HIS A 262 15.29 0.95 31.35
N LYS A 263 16.37 0.57 30.65
CA LYS A 263 17.42 -0.31 31.19
C LYS A 263 18.12 0.32 32.40
N GLU A 264 18.43 1.62 32.33
CA GLU A 264 19.07 2.37 33.42
C GLU A 264 18.20 2.42 34.67
N SER A 265 16.86 2.50 34.53
CA SER A 265 15.92 2.52 35.65
C SER A 265 15.93 1.23 36.48
N TRP A 266 16.47 0.11 35.97
CA TRP A 266 16.49 -1.18 36.65
C TRP A 266 17.86 -1.47 37.28
N MET A 267 18.83 -0.57 37.11
CA MET A 267 20.15 -0.73 37.71
C MET A 267 20.06 -0.55 39.23
N PRO A 268 20.78 -1.38 40.01
CA PRO A 268 20.78 -1.25 41.46
C PRO A 268 21.30 0.13 41.86
N LEU A 269 20.64 0.73 42.85
CA LEU A 269 21.11 1.98 43.43
C LEU A 269 22.50 1.75 44.03
N LYS A 270 23.49 2.50 43.54
CA LYS A 270 24.80 2.54 44.16
C LYS A 270 24.68 3.33 45.45
N THR A 271 24.63 2.62 46.56
CA THR A 271 24.89 3.21 47.88
C THR A 271 26.39 3.13 48.13
N GLU A 272 26.93 4.09 48.88
CA GLU A 272 28.35 4.09 49.28
C GLU A 272 28.76 2.72 49.88
N GLU A 273 27.87 2.12 50.68
CA GLU A 273 28.07 0.79 51.28
C GLU A 273 28.13 -0.36 50.25
N ASN A 274 27.35 -0.28 49.16
CA ASN A 274 27.39 -1.30 48.10
C ASN A 274 28.62 -1.13 47.22
N GLU A 275 29.09 0.10 46.98
CA GLU A 275 30.35 0.34 46.28
C GLU A 275 31.56 -0.16 47.09
N GLU A 276 31.54 0.04 48.41
CA GLU A 276 32.55 -0.52 49.31
C GLU A 276 32.53 -2.06 49.31
N LYS A 277 31.34 -2.68 49.32
CA LYS A 277 31.19 -4.13 49.22
C LYS A 277 31.64 -4.68 47.86
N GLU A 278 31.32 -4.02 46.75
CA GLU A 278 31.76 -4.42 45.41
C GLU A 278 33.28 -4.31 45.25
N LYS A 279 33.88 -3.21 45.75
CA LYS A 279 35.34 -3.03 45.76
C LYS A 279 36.02 -4.07 46.65
N ALA A 280 35.44 -4.39 47.81
CA ALA A 280 35.94 -5.44 48.69
C ALA A 280 35.83 -6.83 48.05
N SER A 281 34.72 -7.16 47.37
CA SER A 281 34.59 -8.44 46.67
C SER A 281 35.52 -8.57 45.46
N ALA A 282 35.75 -7.48 44.72
CA ALA A 282 36.68 -7.46 43.59
C ALA A 282 38.14 -7.64 44.03
N ALA A 283 38.54 -7.01 45.15
CA ALA A 283 39.86 -7.20 45.74
C ALA A 283 40.07 -8.64 46.24
N VAL A 284 39.04 -9.27 46.82
CA VAL A 284 39.09 -10.67 47.27
C VAL A 284 39.19 -11.66 46.11
N GLU A 285 38.51 -11.39 44.98
CA GLU A 285 38.65 -12.21 43.77
C GLU A 285 40.05 -12.10 43.13
N GLU A 286 40.63 -10.90 43.12
CA GLU A 286 41.99 -10.67 42.60
C GLU A 286 43.05 -11.38 43.45
N GLU A 287 42.96 -11.29 44.78
CA GLU A 287 43.85 -12.05 45.68
C GLU A 287 43.66 -13.57 45.53
N GLY A 288 42.42 -14.04 45.39
CA GLY A 288 42.12 -15.45 45.14
C GLY A 288 42.72 -15.98 43.83
N ALA A 289 42.76 -15.15 42.78
CA ALA A 289 43.40 -15.47 41.50
C ALA A 289 44.93 -15.55 41.62
N ILE A 290 45.54 -14.65 42.38
CA ILE A 290 46.99 -14.64 42.66
C ILE A 290 47.39 -15.89 43.46
N VAL A 291 46.61 -16.28 44.48
CA VAL A 291 46.88 -17.49 45.27
C VAL A 291 46.78 -18.76 44.41
N LYS A 292 45.81 -18.84 43.47
CA LYS A 292 45.72 -19.95 42.51
C LYS A 292 46.93 -20.03 41.59
N GLN A 293 47.40 -18.90 41.07
CA GLN A 293 48.61 -18.81 40.24
C GLN A 293 49.86 -19.29 40.99
N ILE A 294 50.04 -18.85 42.25
CA ILE A 294 51.16 -19.29 43.10
C ILE A 294 51.09 -20.80 43.38
N LYS A 295 49.88 -21.34 43.61
CA LYS A 295 49.68 -22.77 43.89
C LYS A 295 49.96 -23.64 42.66
N MET A 296 49.56 -23.20 41.46
CA MET A 296 49.92 -23.86 40.21
C MET A 296 51.44 -23.83 39.94
N GLY A 297 52.09 -22.67 40.10
CA GLY A 297 53.54 -22.56 39.94
C GLY A 297 54.33 -23.39 40.96
N SER A 298 53.81 -23.55 42.17
CA SER A 298 54.40 -24.44 43.19
C SER A 298 54.23 -25.93 42.84
N LEU A 299 53.12 -26.33 42.22
CA LEU A 299 52.89 -27.72 41.81
C LEU A 299 53.80 -28.11 40.64
N ASP A 300 53.99 -27.20 39.68
CA ASP A 300 54.94 -27.38 38.58
C ASP A 300 56.39 -27.51 39.09
N LEU A 301 56.77 -26.74 40.12
CA LEU A 301 58.08 -26.85 40.75
C LEU A 301 58.28 -28.20 41.46
N VAL A 302 57.25 -28.71 42.15
CA VAL A 302 57.28 -30.02 42.83
C VAL A 302 57.35 -31.16 41.83
N GLU A 303 56.63 -31.07 40.70
CA GLU A 303 56.68 -32.06 39.63
C GLU A 303 58.04 -32.05 38.92
N THR A 304 58.62 -30.87 38.69
CA THR A 304 59.98 -30.71 38.15
C THR A 304 61.05 -31.29 39.09
N ILE A 305 60.90 -31.11 40.41
CA ILE A 305 61.80 -31.71 41.40
C ILE A 305 61.67 -33.23 41.42
N LYS A 306 60.44 -33.78 41.37
CA LYS A 306 60.20 -35.23 41.28
C LYS A 306 60.86 -35.87 40.05
N ILE A 307 60.79 -35.22 38.89
CA ILE A 307 61.44 -35.70 37.65
C ILE A 307 62.96 -35.69 37.79
N LYS A 308 63.53 -34.71 38.51
CA LYS A 308 64.99 -34.55 38.67
C LYS A 308 65.60 -35.42 39.76
N THR A 309 64.82 -35.86 40.76
CA THR A 309 65.30 -36.71 41.87
C THR A 309 64.99 -38.20 41.72
N GLY A 310 64.23 -38.63 40.69
CA GLY A 310 64.13 -40.04 40.32
C GLY A 310 63.60 -40.98 41.42
N ILE A 311 62.67 -40.51 42.28
CA ILE A 311 62.01 -41.36 43.28
C ILE A 311 60.67 -41.80 42.71
N VAL A 312 60.69 -42.94 42.02
CA VAL A 312 59.47 -43.69 41.63
C VAL A 312 58.99 -44.44 42.87
N ALA A 313 57.94 -43.94 43.51
CA ALA A 313 57.17 -44.71 44.49
C ALA A 313 56.05 -45.45 43.73
N GLN A 314 56.08 -46.79 43.78
CA GLN A 314 55.00 -47.65 43.28
C GLN A 314 53.70 -47.38 44.05
N PRO A 315 52.53 -47.29 43.39
CA PRO A 315 51.25 -47.23 44.08
C PRO A 315 50.85 -48.62 44.60
N GLN A 316 50.60 -48.73 45.91
CA GLN A 316 49.85 -49.85 46.48
C GLN A 316 48.35 -49.64 46.25
N GLU A 317 47.71 -50.69 45.74
CA GLU A 317 46.27 -50.87 45.53
C GLU A 317 45.47 -50.63 46.83
N LEU A 318 44.41 -49.82 46.74
CA LEU A 318 43.34 -49.73 47.74
C LEU A 318 42.00 -49.85 47.00
N PRO A 319 41.03 -50.64 47.52
CA PRO A 319 39.85 -51.05 46.76
C PRO A 319 38.74 -49.99 46.76
N ASP A 320 38.01 -49.93 45.64
CA ASP A 320 36.85 -49.08 45.38
C ASP A 320 35.67 -49.37 46.32
N PRO A 321 34.91 -48.36 46.77
CA PRO A 321 33.56 -48.54 47.28
C PRO A 321 32.52 -48.55 46.14
N GLU A 322 31.70 -49.58 46.20
CA GLU A 322 30.52 -49.93 45.40
C GLU A 322 29.49 -48.80 45.23
N PRO A 323 28.89 -48.61 44.03
CA PRO A 323 27.79 -47.66 43.83
C PRO A 323 26.45 -48.23 44.29
N GLN A 324 25.78 -47.55 45.22
CA GLN A 324 24.40 -47.83 45.58
C GLN A 324 23.45 -47.33 44.47
N GLU A 325 22.74 -48.27 43.82
CA GLU A 325 21.59 -47.99 42.96
C GLU A 325 20.50 -47.28 43.75
N LEU A 326 20.13 -46.06 43.33
CA LEU A 326 18.86 -45.43 43.68
C LEU A 326 17.73 -46.19 42.98
N THR A 327 16.96 -46.95 43.76
CA THR A 327 15.67 -47.49 43.33
C THR A 327 14.63 -46.37 43.30
N LEU A 328 14.21 -46.02 42.08
CA LEU A 328 13.13 -45.08 41.81
C LEU A 328 11.80 -45.86 41.92
N THR A 329 11.12 -45.74 43.07
CA THR A 329 9.73 -46.18 43.21
C THR A 329 8.87 -45.04 43.75
N GLU A 330 7.98 -44.59 42.86
CA GLU A 330 6.59 -44.25 43.13
C GLU A 330 6.27 -43.32 44.31
N MET A 331 5.94 -42.06 44.01
CA MET A 331 4.87 -41.38 44.72
C MET A 331 3.83 -40.79 43.75
N LYS A 332 2.69 -41.46 43.81
CA LYS A 332 1.35 -41.08 43.37
C LYS A 332 1.03 -39.59 43.52
N THR A 333 0.45 -39.05 42.45
CA THR A 333 -0.92 -38.50 42.41
C THR A 333 -1.45 -37.91 43.71
N GLN A 334 -1.53 -36.58 43.78
CA GLN A 334 -2.58 -35.87 44.48
C GLN A 334 -3.03 -34.67 43.65
N GLU A 335 -4.32 -34.38 43.81
CA GLU A 335 -5.24 -33.54 43.03
C GLU A 335 -4.85 -32.05 42.93
#